data_AF-A0A7S2MKM7-F1
#
_entry.id   AF-A0A7S2MKM7-F1
#
_cell.length_a   1.000
_cell.length_b   1.000
_cell.length_c   1.000
_cell.angle_alpha   90.00
_cell.angle_beta   90.00
_cell.angle_gamma   90.00
#
_symmetry.space_group_name_H-M   'P 1'
#
loop_
_entity.id
_entity.type
_entity.pdbx_description
1 polymer ?
#
loop_
_entity_poly.entity_id
_entity_poly.type
_entity_poly.pdbx_seq_one_letter_code
_entity_poly.pdbx_strand_id
1 'polypeptide(L)'
;EARGVLQQLMRGGVVACQPLHAKCPRLFSAVDLEVQQAYEALAAVQASLDAARGSGAFSDLARLSHLVQQPLRTLERHAARVDLTEAAARLRAVGACKGLVALCARMARVRDPQDESLRPHDPASSRSQQLHYARLECYQVVLEIGEDLLVLARQHCGPAC
;
A
#
# COMPACT_ATOMS: atom_id res chain seq x y z
N GLU A 1 23.74 -2.28 -4.15
CA GLU A 1 23.26 -1.63 -5.40
C GLU A 1 22.45 -2.58 -6.29
N ALA A 2 23.01 -3.72 -6.76
CA ALA A 2 22.31 -4.65 -7.67
C ALA A 2 20.92 -5.13 -7.17
N ARG A 3 20.76 -5.38 -5.86
CA ARG A 3 19.47 -5.77 -5.27
C ARG A 3 18.41 -4.65 -5.39
N GLY A 4 18.81 -3.39 -5.19
CA GLY A 4 17.90 -2.25 -5.31
C GLY A 4 17.44 -2.03 -6.75
N VAL A 5 18.35 -2.16 -7.71
CA VAL A 5 18.04 -2.08 -9.15
C VAL A 5 17.08 -3.20 -9.56
N LEU A 6 17.32 -4.45 -9.13
CA LEU A 6 16.42 -5.55 -9.44
C LEU A 6 15.04 -5.36 -8.79
N GLN A 7 14.96 -4.85 -7.57
CA GLN A 7 13.68 -4.50 -6.94
C GLN A 7 12.92 -3.44 -7.74
N GLN A 8 13.60 -2.41 -8.25
CA GLN A 8 12.97 -1.40 -9.11
C GLN A 8 12.47 -2.00 -10.43
N LEU A 9 13.27 -2.86 -11.07
CA LEU A 9 12.87 -3.54 -12.31
C LEU A 9 11.67 -4.47 -12.11
N MET A 10 11.61 -5.16 -10.97
CA MET A 10 10.45 -5.98 -10.60
C MET A 10 9.21 -5.12 -10.34
N ARG A 11 9.33 -4.04 -9.56
CA ARG A 11 8.23 -3.08 -9.32
C ARG A 11 7.69 -2.49 -10.61
N GLY A 12 8.57 -2.22 -11.58
CA GLY A 12 8.23 -1.75 -12.92
C GLY A 12 7.70 -2.82 -13.88
N GLY A 13 7.58 -4.09 -13.45
CA GLY A 13 7.06 -5.18 -14.29
C GLY A 13 8.01 -5.61 -15.42
N VAL A 14 9.27 -5.17 -15.41
CA VAL A 14 10.27 -5.50 -16.43
C VAL A 14 10.76 -6.94 -16.28
N VAL A 15 10.74 -7.47 -15.06
CA VAL A 15 11.21 -8.81 -14.74
C VAL A 15 10.13 -9.58 -13.97
N ALA A 16 9.78 -10.76 -14.46
CA ALA A 16 8.83 -11.64 -13.80
C ALA A 16 9.40 -12.15 -12.45
N CYS A 17 8.65 -11.93 -11.37
CA CYS A 17 9.13 -12.14 -10.01
C CYS A 17 9.40 -13.62 -9.68
N GLN A 18 8.51 -14.54 -10.08
CA GLN A 18 8.68 -15.98 -9.83
C GLN A 18 9.91 -16.59 -10.53
N PRO A 19 10.11 -16.40 -11.86
CA PRO A 19 11.31 -16.89 -12.55
C PRO A 19 12.61 -16.33 -11.99
N LEU A 20 12.62 -15.05 -11.57
CA LEU A 20 13.80 -14.43 -10.98
C LEU A 20 14.13 -15.02 -9.62
N HIS A 21 13.13 -15.21 -8.75
CA HIS A 21 13.33 -15.85 -7.45
C HIS A 21 13.81 -17.31 -7.61
N ALA A 22 13.26 -18.06 -8.57
CA ALA A 22 13.69 -19.43 -8.86
C ALA A 22 15.16 -19.51 -9.30
N LYS A 23 15.64 -18.54 -10.07
CA LYS A 23 17.03 -18.48 -10.54
C LYS A 23 17.99 -17.86 -9.51
N CYS A 24 17.49 -17.00 -8.62
CA CYS A 24 18.30 -16.24 -7.67
C CYS A 24 17.68 -16.19 -6.26
N PRO A 25 17.52 -17.33 -5.57
CA PRO A 25 16.82 -17.40 -4.28
C PRO A 25 17.58 -16.70 -3.13
N ARG A 26 18.86 -16.36 -3.32
CA ARG A 26 19.65 -15.61 -2.34
C ARG A 26 19.45 -14.09 -2.42
N LEU A 27 18.90 -13.58 -3.53
CA LEU A 27 18.70 -12.14 -3.74
C LEU A 27 17.37 -11.63 -3.15
N PHE A 28 16.39 -12.52 -3.04
CA PHE A 28 15.04 -12.21 -2.57
C PHE A 28 14.58 -13.25 -1.55
N SER A 29 13.99 -12.78 -0.45
CA SER A 29 13.33 -13.67 0.51
C SER A 29 11.95 -14.08 -0.01
N ALA A 30 11.39 -15.16 0.54
CA ALA A 30 10.02 -15.58 0.26
C ALA A 30 9.01 -14.45 0.54
N VAL A 31 9.27 -13.62 1.56
CA VAL A 31 8.44 -12.45 1.88
C VAL A 31 8.53 -11.38 0.78
N ASP A 32 9.72 -11.14 0.21
CA ASP A 32 9.89 -10.18 -0.89
C ASP A 32 9.08 -10.64 -2.13
N LEU A 33 9.05 -11.95 -2.39
CA LEU A 33 8.25 -12.56 -3.45
C LEU A 33 6.74 -12.40 -3.19
N GLU A 34 6.26 -12.67 -1.98
CA GLU A 34 4.84 -12.53 -1.62
C GLU A 34 4.35 -11.08 -1.71
N VAL A 35 5.16 -10.12 -1.24
CA VAL A 35 4.84 -8.68 -1.35
C VAL A 35 4.78 -8.25 -2.82
N GLN A 36 5.75 -8.69 -3.64
CA GLN A 36 5.77 -8.36 -5.06
C GLN A 36 4.57 -8.97 -5.80
N GLN A 37 4.20 -10.21 -5.51
CA GLN A 37 3.00 -10.85 -6.08
C GLN A 37 1.72 -10.11 -5.69
N ALA A 38 1.63 -9.58 -4.45
CA ALA A 38 0.50 -8.74 -4.05
C ALA A 38 0.43 -7.46 -4.90
N TYR A 39 1.57 -6.82 -5.18
CA TYR A 39 1.63 -5.65 -6.05
C TYR A 39 1.27 -5.94 -7.51
N GLU A 40 1.69 -7.09 -8.05
CA GLU A 40 1.32 -7.55 -9.39
C GLU A 40 -0.20 -7.81 -9.48
N ALA A 41 -0.79 -8.42 -8.46
CA ALA A 41 -2.23 -8.63 -8.38
C ALA A 41 -3.01 -7.31 -8.34
N LEU A 42 -2.55 -6.31 -7.56
CA LEU A 42 -3.16 -4.97 -7.56
C LEU A 42 -3.05 -4.29 -8.93
N ALA A 43 -1.92 -4.43 -9.64
CA ALA A 43 -1.78 -3.89 -10.99
C ALA A 43 -2.73 -4.56 -12.00
N ALA A 44 -2.96 -5.88 -11.89
CA ALA A 44 -3.93 -6.59 -12.71
C ALA A 44 -5.39 -6.14 -12.45
N VAL A 45 -5.72 -5.86 -11.18
CA VAL A 45 -7.01 -5.28 -10.81
C VAL A 45 -7.16 -3.88 -11.41
N GLN A 46 -6.13 -3.04 -11.31
CA GLN A 46 -6.13 -1.70 -11.91
C GLN A 46 -6.36 -1.76 -13.43
N ALA A 47 -5.63 -2.63 -14.14
CA ALA A 47 -5.81 -2.81 -15.58
C ALA A 47 -7.24 -3.27 -15.94
N SER A 48 -7.85 -4.11 -15.10
CA SER A 48 -9.24 -4.56 -15.27
C SER A 48 -10.24 -3.42 -15.06
N LEU A 49 -10.00 -2.56 -14.05
CA LEU A 49 -10.82 -1.36 -13.80
C LEU A 49 -10.74 -0.36 -14.97
N ASP A 50 -9.54 -0.12 -15.49
CA ASP A 50 -9.33 0.79 -16.62
C ASP A 50 -10.01 0.26 -17.89
N ALA A 51 -9.95 -1.05 -18.15
CA ALA A 51 -10.69 -1.68 -19.23
C ALA A 51 -12.22 -1.58 -19.06
N ALA A 52 -12.72 -1.80 -17.84
CA ALA A 52 -14.15 -1.73 -17.54
C ALA A 52 -14.73 -0.31 -17.69
N ARG A 53 -13.96 0.73 -17.33
CA ARG A 53 -14.34 2.14 -17.53
C ARG A 53 -14.57 2.48 -19.00
N GLY A 54 -13.86 1.84 -19.92
CA GLY A 54 -14.07 1.98 -21.36
C GLY A 54 -15.29 1.25 -21.91
N SER A 55 -15.81 0.25 -21.17
CA SER A 55 -16.87 -0.66 -21.65
C SER A 55 -18.25 -0.45 -20.98
N GLY A 56 -18.36 0.43 -19.97
CA GLY A 56 -19.64 0.78 -19.31
C GLY A 56 -20.25 -0.34 -18.43
N ALA A 57 -19.52 -1.41 -18.14
CA ALA A 57 -20.02 -2.53 -17.35
C ALA A 57 -19.81 -2.30 -15.83
N PHE A 58 -20.88 -1.92 -15.12
CA PHE A 58 -20.87 -1.65 -13.67
C PHE A 58 -20.91 -2.91 -12.78
N SER A 59 -21.17 -4.09 -13.34
CA SER A 59 -21.44 -5.34 -12.61
C SER A 59 -20.20 -6.03 -11.99
N ASP A 60 -18.98 -5.55 -12.24
CA ASP A 60 -17.73 -6.19 -11.78
C ASP A 60 -17.22 -5.67 -10.40
N LEU A 61 -17.86 -4.67 -9.79
CA LEU A 61 -17.35 -3.98 -8.59
C LEU A 61 -17.17 -4.90 -7.36
N ALA A 62 -18.10 -5.82 -7.11
CA ALA A 62 -18.01 -6.76 -5.99
C ALA A 62 -16.90 -7.81 -6.20
N ARG A 63 -16.72 -8.27 -7.43
CA ARG A 63 -15.66 -9.21 -7.82
C ARG A 63 -14.29 -8.55 -7.74
N LEU A 64 -14.18 -7.30 -8.21
CA LEU A 64 -12.97 -6.50 -8.10
C LEU A 64 -12.61 -6.21 -6.64
N SER A 65 -13.60 -5.94 -5.78
CA SER A 65 -13.38 -5.82 -4.33
C SER A 65 -12.76 -7.08 -3.72
N HIS A 66 -13.26 -8.26 -4.09
CA HIS A 66 -12.68 -9.53 -3.62
C HIS A 66 -11.23 -9.73 -4.12
N LEU A 67 -10.93 -9.34 -5.37
CA LEU A 67 -9.59 -9.45 -5.93
C LEU A 67 -8.56 -8.56 -5.22
N VAL A 68 -8.99 -7.45 -4.60
CA VAL A 68 -8.15 -6.57 -3.79
C VAL A 68 -7.89 -7.12 -2.38
N GLN A 69 -8.84 -7.86 -1.80
CA GLN A 69 -8.75 -8.33 -0.40
C GLN A 69 -7.54 -9.23 -0.15
N GLN A 70 -7.25 -10.16 -1.06
CA GLN A 70 -6.14 -11.10 -0.86
C GLN A 70 -4.76 -10.41 -0.91
N PRO A 71 -4.46 -9.57 -1.92
CA PRO A 71 -3.25 -8.75 -1.92
C PRO A 71 -3.13 -7.89 -0.65
N LEU A 72 -4.21 -7.24 -0.23
CA LEU A 72 -4.21 -6.40 0.97
C LEU A 72 -3.84 -7.20 2.22
N ARG A 73 -4.41 -8.38 2.43
CA ARG A 73 -4.06 -9.26 3.57
C ARG A 73 -2.58 -9.66 3.56
N THR A 74 -2.02 -9.91 2.39
CA THR A 74 -0.59 -10.22 2.24
C THR A 74 0.27 -9.02 2.65
N LEU A 75 -0.09 -7.81 2.21
CA LEU A 75 0.61 -6.58 2.60
C LEU A 75 0.51 -6.31 4.11
N GLU A 76 -0.66 -6.51 4.71
CA GLU A 76 -0.86 -6.34 6.16
C GLU A 76 -0.06 -7.36 6.98
N ARG A 77 0.00 -8.62 6.53
CA ARG A 77 0.80 -9.66 7.17
C ARG A 77 2.29 -9.29 7.18
N HIS A 78 2.76 -8.70 6.08
CA HIS A 78 4.15 -8.33 5.88
C HIS A 78 4.42 -6.84 6.07
N ALA A 79 3.61 -6.14 6.86
CA ALA A 79 3.64 -4.69 7.03
C ALA A 79 5.05 -4.13 7.38
N ALA A 80 5.93 -4.91 8.02
CA ALA A 80 7.32 -4.52 8.30
C ALA A 80 8.21 -4.40 7.05
N ARG A 81 7.83 -5.04 5.95
CA ARG A 81 8.58 -5.17 4.69
C ARG A 81 7.95 -4.38 3.54
N VAL A 82 6.76 -3.86 3.76
CA VAL A 82 6.01 -3.10 2.77
C VAL A 82 6.55 -1.68 2.67
N ASP A 83 6.74 -1.24 1.44
CA ASP A 83 7.02 0.15 1.08
C ASP A 83 5.70 0.92 1.10
N LEU A 84 5.54 1.83 2.08
CA LEU A 84 4.28 2.54 2.30
C LEU A 84 3.87 3.38 1.08
N THR A 85 4.83 4.06 0.45
CA THR A 85 4.58 4.93 -0.69
C THR A 85 4.06 4.13 -1.88
N GLU A 86 4.71 3.02 -2.20
CA GLU A 86 4.27 2.12 -3.27
C GLU A 86 2.90 1.51 -2.98
N ALA A 87 2.69 0.99 -1.76
CA ALA A 87 1.42 0.40 -1.36
C ALA A 87 0.28 1.42 -1.41
N ALA A 88 0.53 2.66 -0.95
CA ALA A 88 -0.44 3.73 -0.99
C ALA A 88 -0.84 4.08 -2.43
N ALA A 89 0.13 4.25 -3.33
CA ALA A 89 -0.14 4.53 -4.74
C ALA A 89 -1.00 3.43 -5.40
N ARG A 90 -0.63 2.15 -5.22
CA ARG A 90 -1.36 1.02 -5.82
C ARG A 90 -2.75 0.84 -5.24
N LEU A 91 -2.91 0.94 -3.92
CA LEU A 91 -4.21 0.79 -3.27
C LEU A 91 -5.15 1.95 -3.61
N ARG A 92 -4.64 3.18 -3.74
CA ARG A 92 -5.43 4.34 -4.22
C ARG A 92 -5.90 4.11 -5.66
N ALA A 93 -5.03 3.61 -6.54
CA ALA A 93 -5.37 3.38 -7.95
C ALA A 93 -6.54 2.40 -8.14
N VAL A 94 -6.68 1.41 -7.25
CA VAL A 94 -7.80 0.47 -7.26
C VAL A 94 -8.97 0.87 -6.34
N GLY A 95 -8.94 2.09 -5.77
CA GLY A 95 -10.01 2.60 -4.90
C GLY A 95 -10.10 1.94 -3.53
N ALA A 96 -9.04 1.25 -3.06
CA ALA A 96 -9.02 0.48 -1.83
C ALA A 96 -8.71 1.33 -0.58
N CYS A 97 -9.29 2.53 -0.47
CA CYS A 97 -8.98 3.51 0.56
C CYS A 97 -9.15 2.97 1.99
N LYS A 98 -10.24 2.24 2.26
CA LYS A 98 -10.47 1.60 3.58
C LYS A 98 -9.36 0.60 3.93
N GLY A 99 -8.92 -0.18 2.94
CA GLY A 99 -7.84 -1.14 3.12
C GLY A 99 -6.50 -0.45 3.36
N LEU A 100 -6.23 0.64 2.63
CA LEU A 100 -5.03 1.44 2.83
C LEU A 100 -4.97 2.06 4.24
N VAL A 101 -6.09 2.56 4.77
CA VAL A 101 -6.16 3.04 6.16
C VAL A 101 -5.82 1.91 7.16
N ALA A 102 -6.38 0.72 6.95
CA ALA A 102 -6.08 -0.45 7.80
C ALA A 102 -4.59 -0.85 7.74
N LEU A 103 -4.00 -0.86 6.54
CA LEU A 103 -2.58 -1.12 6.34
C LEU A 103 -1.71 -0.06 7.03
N CYS A 104 -2.04 1.23 6.91
CA CYS A 104 -1.33 2.31 7.59
C CYS A 104 -1.36 2.14 9.11
N ALA A 105 -2.52 1.82 9.69
CA ALA A 105 -2.64 1.54 11.12
C ALA A 105 -1.80 0.31 11.54
N ARG A 106 -1.80 -0.75 10.73
CA ARG A 106 -0.99 -1.95 10.99
C ARG A 106 0.51 -1.65 10.92
N MET A 107 0.95 -0.89 9.92
CA MET A 107 2.35 -0.48 9.77
C MET A 107 2.81 0.38 10.94
N ALA A 108 2.01 1.38 11.35
CA ALA A 108 2.30 2.20 12.52
C ALA A 108 2.47 1.33 13.79
N ARG A 109 1.59 0.34 13.99
CA ARG A 109 1.69 -0.59 15.13
C ARG A 109 2.91 -1.51 15.06
N VAL A 110 3.30 -1.96 13.87
CA VAL A 110 4.49 -2.81 13.70
C VAL A 110 5.78 -2.01 13.92
N ARG A 111 5.79 -0.74 13.53
CA ARG A 111 6.93 0.18 13.71
C ARG A 111 7.08 0.61 15.18
N ASP A 112 5.98 0.77 15.90
CA ASP A 112 5.94 1.13 17.32
C ASP A 112 4.97 0.24 18.12
N PRO A 113 5.36 -1.01 18.44
CA PRO A 113 4.47 -2.00 19.04
C PRO A 113 4.09 -1.72 20.49
N GLN A 114 4.87 -0.88 21.18
CA GLN A 114 4.69 -0.56 22.60
C GLN A 114 4.13 0.85 22.83
N ASP A 115 3.77 1.55 21.75
CA ASP A 115 3.35 2.96 21.76
C ASP A 115 4.37 3.86 22.47
N GLU A 116 5.66 3.59 22.32
CA GLU A 116 6.74 4.37 22.92
C GLU A 116 6.71 5.82 22.42
N SER A 117 6.33 6.03 21.16
CA SER A 117 6.22 7.39 20.59
C SER A 117 5.11 8.24 21.24
N LEU A 118 4.16 7.62 21.95
CA LEU A 118 3.03 8.31 22.59
C LEU A 118 3.27 8.59 24.08
N ARG A 119 4.36 8.07 24.66
CA ARG A 119 4.66 8.25 26.08
C ARG A 119 5.33 9.60 26.32
N PRO A 120 5.15 10.20 27.51
CA PRO A 120 5.88 11.40 27.90
C PRO A 120 7.39 11.10 27.94
N HIS A 121 8.13 11.66 26.99
CA HIS A 121 9.56 11.38 26.82
C HIS A 121 10.34 12.67 26.63
N ASP A 122 11.64 12.60 26.92
CA ASP A 122 12.58 13.66 26.64
C ASP A 122 12.54 13.99 25.13
N PRO A 123 12.18 15.23 24.74
CA PRO A 123 12.14 15.62 23.34
C PRO A 123 13.49 15.50 22.63
N ALA A 124 14.61 15.35 23.35
CA ALA A 124 15.93 15.07 22.78
C ALA A 124 16.19 13.58 22.47
N SER A 125 15.27 12.67 22.84
CA SER A 125 15.41 11.23 22.56
C SER A 125 15.29 10.93 21.06
N SER A 126 16.43 10.61 20.44
CA SER A 126 16.50 10.23 19.02
C SER A 126 15.61 9.02 18.68
N ARG A 127 15.54 8.02 19.57
CA ARG A 127 14.65 6.86 19.41
C ARG A 127 13.19 7.26 19.38
N SER A 128 12.76 8.10 20.33
CA SER A 128 11.36 8.52 20.43
C SER A 128 10.96 9.36 19.22
N GLN A 129 11.84 10.24 18.74
CA GLN A 129 11.64 11.00 17.51
C GLN A 129 11.51 10.07 16.29
N GLN A 130 12.41 9.10 16.12
CA GLN A 130 12.35 8.14 15.01
C GLN A 130 11.03 7.35 14.99
N LEU A 131 10.57 6.87 16.14
CA LEU A 131 9.29 6.15 16.25
C LEU A 131 8.10 7.08 15.95
N HIS A 132 8.15 8.33 16.42
CA HIS A 132 7.14 9.33 16.11
C HIS A 132 7.05 9.59 14.60
N TYR A 133 8.17 9.87 13.94
CA TYR A 133 8.21 10.08 12.49
C TYR A 133 7.72 8.84 11.72
N ALA A 134 8.12 7.64 12.15
CA ALA A 134 7.69 6.39 11.53
C ALA A 134 6.17 6.18 11.57
N ARG A 135 5.47 6.69 12.60
CA ARG A 135 3.99 6.71 12.66
C ARG A 135 3.40 7.87 11.87
N LEU A 136 4.04 9.03 11.93
CA LEU A 136 3.59 10.23 11.22
C LEU A 136 3.46 9.98 9.72
N GLU A 137 4.42 9.27 9.11
CA GLU A 137 4.34 8.84 7.70
C GLU A 137 3.04 8.07 7.39
N CYS A 138 2.64 7.14 8.27
CA CYS A 138 1.40 6.39 8.11
C CYS A 138 0.16 7.28 8.26
N TYR A 139 0.18 8.24 9.18
CA TYR A 139 -0.94 9.14 9.40
C TYR A 139 -1.09 10.18 8.31
N GLN A 140 0.01 10.65 7.71
CA GLN A 140 -0.04 11.55 6.56
C GLN A 140 -0.78 10.91 5.39
N VAL A 141 -0.49 9.64 5.07
CA VAL A 141 -1.22 8.89 4.04
C VAL A 141 -2.73 8.81 4.35
N VAL A 142 -3.11 8.61 5.62
CA VAL A 142 -4.52 8.58 6.05
C VAL A 142 -5.19 9.95 5.88
N LEU A 143 -4.51 11.03 6.22
CA LEU A 143 -5.02 12.39 6.06
C LEU A 143 -5.23 12.72 4.58
N GLU A 144 -4.25 12.41 3.72
CA GLU A 144 -4.36 12.57 2.26
C GLU A 144 -5.57 11.82 1.69
N ILE A 145 -5.84 10.59 2.14
CA ILE A 145 -7.05 9.85 1.74
C ILE A 145 -8.33 10.60 2.15
N GLY A 146 -8.35 11.18 3.35
CA GLY A 146 -9.46 11.98 3.82
C GLY A 146 -9.71 13.21 2.95
N GLU A 147 -8.64 13.92 2.57
CA GLU A 147 -8.69 15.06 1.67
C GLU A 147 -9.21 14.67 0.29
N ASP A 148 -8.69 13.59 -0.30
CA ASP A 148 -9.14 13.06 -1.59
C ASP A 148 -10.65 12.75 -1.58
N LEU A 149 -11.13 12.09 -0.52
CA LEU A 149 -12.56 11.75 -0.36
C LEU A 149 -13.44 12.99 -0.18
N LEU A 150 -12.96 14.01 0.53
CA LEU A 150 -13.69 15.28 0.69
C LEU A 150 -13.79 16.03 -0.65
N VAL A 151 -12.72 16.04 -1.44
CA VAL A 151 -12.73 16.63 -2.79
C VAL A 151 -13.73 15.90 -3.68
N LEU A 152 -13.72 14.56 -3.69
CA LEU A 152 -14.68 13.76 -4.44
C LEU A 152 -16.13 14.03 -3.98
N ALA A 153 -16.38 14.09 -2.67
CA ALA A 153 -17.70 14.38 -2.14
C ALA A 153 -18.22 15.76 -2.60
N ARG A 154 -17.36 16.79 -2.59
CA ARG A 154 -17.70 18.15 -3.09
C ARG A 154 -17.95 18.20 -4.59
N GLN A 155 -17.38 17.30 -5.38
CA GLN A 155 -17.61 17.23 -6.82
C GLN A 155 -18.94 16.53 -7.15
N HIS A 156 -19.34 15.55 -6.34
CA HIS A 156 -20.58 14.77 -6.54
C HIS A 156 -21.80 15.45 -5.91
N CYS A 157 -21.61 16.16 -4.79
CA CYS A 157 -22.57 17.12 -4.27
C CYS A 157 -22.28 18.47 -4.93
N GLY A 158 -22.86 18.73 -6.11
CA GLY A 158 -22.81 20.07 -6.72
C GLY A 158 -23.23 21.16 -5.71
N PRO A 159 -22.93 22.45 -5.97
CA PRO A 159 -23.25 23.51 -5.03
C PRO A 159 -24.73 23.44 -4.68
N ALA A 160 -25.04 23.04 -3.45
CA ALA A 160 -26.37 23.15 -2.91
C ALA A 160 -26.67 24.64 -2.74
N CYS A 161 -27.36 25.19 -3.73
CA CYS A 161 -28.26 26.33 -3.52
C CYS A 161 -29.46 25.89 -2.68
#